data_AF-A0A3P6QQ60-F1
#
_entry.id   AF-A0A3P6QQ60-F1
#
_cell.length_a   1.000
_cell.length_b   1.000
_cell.length_c   1.000
_cell.angle_alpha   90.00
_cell.angle_beta   90.00
_cell.angle_gamma   90.00
#
_symmetry.space_group_name_H-M   'P 1'
#
loop_
_entity.id
_entity.type
_entity.pdbx_description
1 polymer ?
#
loop_
_entity_poly.entity_id
_entity_poly.type
_entity_poly.pdbx_seq_one_letter_code
_entity_poly.pdbx_strand_id
1 'polypeptide(L)' 'MDIDAAIDAATPLHRQILTNYAQDLACDDVIYALGQALRDKKISVQEYLRCVRDVSRKQFIYRATMQKCRKAAGLPI' A
#
# COMPACT_ATOMS: atom_id res chain seq x y z
N MET A 1 0.69 -14.68 -22.10
CA MET A 1 -0.65 -14.27 -21.69
C MET A 1 -0.50 -13.73 -20.27
N ASP A 2 -0.93 -12.50 -20.01
CA ASP A 2 -0.91 -11.94 -18.66
C ASP A 2 -2.17 -12.41 -17.92
N ILE A 3 -1.98 -13.20 -16.87
CA ILE A 3 -3.10 -13.82 -16.11
C ILE A 3 -3.84 -12.73 -15.32
N ASP A 4 -3.14 -11.69 -14.88
CA ASP A 4 -3.73 -10.61 -14.09
C ASP A 4 -4.70 -9.75 -14.92
N ALA A 5 -4.54 -9.75 -16.24
CA ALA A 5 -5.43 -9.07 -17.16
C ALA A 5 -6.72 -9.85 -17.50
N ALA A 6 -6.87 -11.09 -17.02
CA ALA A 6 -8.04 -11.92 -17.32
C ALA A 6 -9.32 -11.42 -16.62
N ILE A 7 -9.19 -10.77 -15.45
CA ILE A 7 -10.28 -10.20 -14.66
C ILE A 7 -9.87 -8.82 -14.18
N ASP A 8 -10.71 -7.82 -14.41
CA ASP A 8 -10.44 -6.44 -14.01
C ASP A 8 -11.68 -5.79 -13.39
N ALA A 9 -11.47 -4.67 -12.70
CA ALA A 9 -12.53 -3.91 -12.08
C ALA A 9 -13.47 -3.27 -13.12
N ALA A 10 -14.76 -3.29 -12.82
CA ALA A 10 -15.81 -2.82 -13.74
C ALA A 10 -15.70 -1.34 -14.14
N THR A 11 -15.07 -0.49 -13.32
CA THR A 11 -14.84 0.92 -13.65
C THR A 11 -13.45 1.39 -13.22
N PRO A 12 -12.91 2.47 -13.81
CA PRO A 12 -11.63 3.05 -13.38
C PRO A 12 -11.60 3.43 -11.90
N LEU A 13 -12.72 3.88 -11.33
CA LEU A 13 -12.81 4.22 -9.91
C LEU A 13 -12.67 2.98 -9.02
N HIS A 14 -13.32 1.87 -9.36
CA HIS A 14 -13.17 0.61 -8.62
C HIS A 14 -11.76 0.03 -8.75
N ARG A 15 -11.14 0.15 -9.93
CA ARG A 15 -9.73 -0.22 -10.12
C ARG A 15 -8.83 0.59 -9.20
N GLN A 16 -9.06 1.91 -9.11
CA GLN A 16 -8.30 2.77 -8.23
C GLN A 16 -8.47 2.37 -6.75
N ILE A 17 -9.67 2.00 -6.31
CA ILE A 17 -9.89 1.48 -4.94
C ILE A 17 -9.07 0.21 -4.71
N LEU A 18 -9.17 -0.77 -5.61
CA LEU A 18 -8.45 -2.04 -5.50
C LEU A 18 -6.94 -1.82 -5.47
N THR A 19 -6.40 -1.01 -6.38
CA THR A 19 -4.97 -0.71 -6.44
C THR A 19 -4.49 -0.01 -5.16
N ASN A 20 -5.19 1.01 -4.67
CA ASN A 20 -4.78 1.70 -3.44
C ASN A 20 -4.83 0.76 -2.22
N TYR A 21 -5.83 -0.12 -2.15
CA TYR A 21 -5.93 -1.11 -1.08
C TYR A 21 -4.77 -2.10 -1.10
N ALA A 22 -4.46 -2.67 -2.28
CA ALA A 22 -3.31 -3.57 -2.43
C ALA A 22 -1.98 -2.89 -2.09
N GLN A 23 -1.80 -1.62 -2.46
CA GLN A 23 -0.59 -0.85 -2.14
C GLN A 23 -0.48 -0.50 -0.65
N ASP A 24 -1.61 -0.26 0.04
CA ASP A 24 -1.64 -0.07 1.50
C ASP A 24 -1.16 -1.32 2.24
N LEU A 25 -1.69 -2.50 1.85
CA LEU A 25 -1.26 -3.78 2.42
C LEU A 25 0.22 -4.08 2.13
N ALA A 26 0.67 -3.82 0.89
CA ALA A 26 2.07 -4.01 0.54
C ALA A 26 3.02 -3.11 1.38
N CYS A 27 2.56 -1.93 1.83
CA CYS A 27 3.35 -1.11 2.76
C CYS A 27 3.54 -1.80 4.12
N ASP A 28 2.53 -2.48 4.65
CA ASP A 28 2.64 -3.23 5.91
C ASP A 28 3.64 -4.38 5.79
N ASP A 29 3.61 -5.12 4.67
CA ASP A 29 4.57 -6.19 4.37
C ASP A 29 6.01 -5.66 4.31
N VAL A 30 6.20 -4.51 3.66
CA VAL A 30 7.52 -3.87 3.57
C VAL A 30 8.01 -3.42 4.95
N ILE A 31 7.16 -2.78 5.76
CA ILE A 31 7.53 -2.35 7.12
C ILE A 31 7.89 -3.57 7.98
N TYR A 32 7.13 -4.66 7.88
CA TYR A 32 7.43 -5.91 8.57
C TYR A 32 8.79 -6.49 8.14
N ALA A 33 9.06 -6.56 6.84
CA ALA A 33 10.32 -7.06 6.30
C ALA A 33 11.52 -6.17 6.72
N LEU A 34 11.36 -4.84 6.73
CA LEU A 34 12.35 -3.91 7.26
C LEU A 34 12.64 -4.16 8.74
N GLY A 35 11.61 -4.48 9.53
CA GLY A 35 11.76 -4.84 10.94
C GLY A 35 12.54 -6.14 11.13
N GLN A 36 12.31 -7.14 10.28
CA GLN A 36 13.11 -8.37 10.27
C GLN A 36 14.57 -8.08 9.90
N ALA A 37 14.81 -7.30 8.85
CA ALA A 37 16.15 -6.95 8.41
C ALA A 37 16.94 -6.19 9.49
N LEU A 38 16.28 -5.32 10.26
CA LEU A 38 16.91 -4.65 11.40
C LEU A 38 17.28 -5.63 12.51
N ARG A 39 16.38 -6.58 12.86
CA ARG A 39 16.67 -7.62 13.87
C ARG A 39 17.84 -8.51 13.48
N ASP A 40 17.93 -8.85 12.20
CA ASP A 40 19.03 -9.61 11.61
C ASP A 40 20.32 -8.80 11.45
N LYS A 41 20.33 -7.51 11.83
CA LYS A 41 21.45 -6.56 11.65
C LYS A 41 21.89 -6.38 10.19
N LYS A 42 20.99 -6.62 9.23
CA LYS A 42 21.23 -6.42 7.79
C LYS A 42 21.15 -4.95 7.38
N ILE A 43 20.46 -4.13 8.17
CA ILE A 43 20.36 -2.68 8.00
C ILE A 43 20.62 -1.98 9.33
N SER A 44 21.07 -0.73 9.28
CA SER A 44 21.21 0.12 10.47
C SER A 44 19.86 0.63 10.97
N VAL A 45 19.81 1.04 12.24
CA VAL A 45 18.63 1.72 12.83
C VAL A 45 18.29 2.98 12.04
N GLN A 46 19.30 3.73 11.59
CA GLN A 46 19.10 4.97 10.85
C GLN A 46 18.45 4.71 9.48
N GLU A 47 18.87 3.67 8.77
CA GLU A 47 18.25 3.24 7.51
C GLU A 47 16.81 2.76 7.73
N TYR A 48 16.59 1.90 8.72
CA TYR A 48 15.27 1.43 9.08
C TYR A 48 14.30 2.60 9.34
N LEU A 49 14.68 3.57 10.18
CA LEU A 49 13.83 4.71 10.51
C LEU A 49 13.54 5.63 9.32
N ARG A 50 14.49 5.79 8.39
CA ARG A 50 14.25 6.53 7.14
C ARG A 50 13.25 5.78 6.25
N CYS A 51 13.52 4.49 5.98
CA CYS A 51 12.69 3.68 5.10
C CYS A 51 11.25 3.55 5.63
N VAL A 52 11.07 3.25 6.91
CA VAL A 52 9.74 3.17 7.54
C VAL A 52 8.99 4.49 7.39
N ARG A 53 9.63 5.62 7.66
CA ARG A 53 8.99 6.94 7.51
C ARG A 53 8.51 7.19 6.09
N ASP A 54 9.32 6.85 5.09
CA ASP A 54 8.97 7.08 3.69
C ASP A 54 7.86 6.13 3.22
N VAL A 55 7.88 4.87 3.66
CA VAL A 55 6.80 3.90 3.39
C VAL A 55 5.50 4.33 4.07
N SER A 56 5.53 4.72 5.35
CA SER A 56 4.36 5.21 6.07
C SER A 56 3.75 6.47 5.43
N ARG A 57 4.57 7.36 4.86
CA ARG A 57 4.06 8.52 4.10
C ARG A 57 3.28 8.07 2.85
N LYS A 58 3.79 7.10 2.10
CA LYS A 58 3.08 6.54 0.94
C LYS A 58 1.78 5.84 1.37
N GLN A 59 1.86 5.03 2.42
CA GLN A 59 0.73 4.33 3.02
C GLN A 59 -0.41 5.29 3.38
N PHE A 60 -0.09 6.41 4.02
CA PHE A 60 -1.06 7.46 4.32
C PHE A 60 -1.77 7.98 3.05
N ILE A 61 -1.03 8.22 1.97
CA ILE A 61 -1.62 8.68 0.70
C ILE A 61 -2.55 7.62 0.10
N TYR A 62 -2.18 6.33 0.13
CA TYR A 62 -3.04 5.26 -0.35
C TYR A 62 -4.34 5.17 0.45
N ARG A 63 -4.27 5.20 1.79
CA ARG A 63 -5.46 5.21 2.67
C ARG A 63 -6.35 6.42 2.43
N ALA A 64 -5.78 7.62 2.40
CA ALA A 64 -6.54 8.85 2.17
C ALA A 64 -7.19 8.87 0.77
N THR A 65 -6.50 8.36 -0.24
CA THR A 65 -7.02 8.25 -1.61
C THR A 65 -8.16 7.24 -1.66
N MET A 66 -7.98 6.07 -1.07
CA MET A 66 -9.02 5.04 -0.97
C MET A 66 -10.30 5.58 -0.32
N GLN A 67 -10.19 6.32 0.80
CA GLN A 67 -11.35 6.93 1.46
C GLN A 67 -12.11 7.89 0.55
N LYS A 68 -11.39 8.73 -0.23
CA LYS A 68 -12.00 9.63 -1.22
C LYS A 68 -12.69 8.85 -2.34
N CYS A 69 -12.05 7.80 -2.87
CA CYS A 69 -12.61 6.97 -3.91
C CYS A 69 -13.87 6.21 -3.44
N ARG A 70 -13.85 5.66 -2.22
CA ARG A 70 -15.02 4.97 -1.63
C ARG A 70 -16.21 5.91 -1.46
N LYS A 71 -15.97 7.13 -0.96
CA LYS A 71 -17.00 8.18 -0.89
C LYS A 71 -17.56 8.52 -2.28
N ALA A 72 -16.71 8.67 -3.30
CA ALA A 72 -17.14 8.94 -4.66
C ALA A 72 -17.94 7.78 -5.30
N ALA A 73 -17.66 6.54 -4.90
CA ALA A 73 -18.36 5.35 -5.35
C ALA A 73 -19.64 5.03 -4.55
N GLY A 74 -20.00 5.84 -3.54
CA GLY A 74 -21.13 5.56 -2.66
C GLY A 74 -20.91 4.37 -1.71
N LEU A 75 -19.65 4.01 -1.46
CA LEU A 75 -19.25 2.91 -0.57
C LEU A 75 -18.99 3.43 0.86
N PRO A 76 -19.19 2.61 1.90
CA PRO A 76 -18.88 2.98 3.28
C PRO A 76 -17.38 3.28 3.44
N ILE A 77 -17.04 4.26 4.29
CA ILE A 77 -15.66 4.64 4.62
C ILE A 77 -15.11 3.73 5.70
#